data_AF-A0A3B8V9W6-F1
#
_entry.id   AF-A0A3B8V9W6-F1
#
_cell.length_a   1.000
_cell.length_b   1.000
_cell.length_c   1.000
_cell.angle_alpha   90.00
_cell.angle_beta   90.00
_cell.angle_gamma   90.00
#
_symmetry.space_group_name_H-M   'P 1'
#
loop_
_entity.id
_entity.type
_entity.pdbx_description
1 polymer ?
#
loop_
_entity_poly.entity_id
_entity_poly.type
_entity_poly.pdbx_seq_one_letter_code
_entity_poly.pdbx_strand_id
1 'polypeptide(L)'
;VAEALIRSGVGRLDAVDGDTVADSNINRQIVALTSTIGRYKAEVFSERAKDINPEAEVTAYNLFFNADTAQKFDFSAYDYVVDAVD
;
A
#
# COMPACT_ATOMS: atom_id res chain seq x y z
N VAL A 1 -8.50 -3.12 1.97
CA VAL A 1 -8.28 -4.34 1.15
C VAL A 1 -6.89 -4.93 1.37
N ALA A 2 -5.82 -4.15 1.21
CA ALA A 2 -4.43 -4.65 1.29
C ALA A 2 -4.12 -5.48 2.56
N GLU A 3 -4.54 -5.02 3.76
CA GLU A 3 -4.42 -5.79 5.01
C GLU A 3 -5.03 -7.20 4.92
N ALA A 4 -6.21 -7.32 4.31
CA ALA A 4 -6.90 -8.60 4.19
C ALA A 4 -6.16 -9.56 3.25
N LEU A 5 -5.55 -9.04 2.17
CA LEU A 5 -4.73 -9.84 1.27
C LEU A 5 -3.51 -10.43 2.00
N ILE A 6 -2.80 -9.60 2.78
CA ILE A 6 -1.66 -10.05 3.58
C ILE A 6 -2.08 -11.12 4.60
N ARG A 7 -3.19 -10.90 5.31
CA ARG A 7 -3.74 -11.87 6.28
C ARG A 7 -4.27 -13.15 5.64
N SER A 8 -4.55 -13.13 4.33
CA SER A 8 -5.01 -14.30 3.56
C SER A 8 -3.87 -15.06 2.89
N GLY A 9 -2.62 -14.66 3.11
CA GLY A 9 -1.44 -15.36 2.58
C GLY A 9 -1.03 -14.95 1.17
N VAL A 10 -1.48 -13.79 0.66
CA VAL A 10 -0.90 -13.24 -0.57
C VAL A 10 0.57 -12.91 -0.31
N GLY A 11 1.46 -13.61 -1.01
CA GLY A 11 2.90 -13.57 -0.76
C GLY A 11 3.62 -12.40 -1.40
N ARG A 12 3.05 -11.76 -2.44
CA ARG A 12 3.66 -10.60 -3.12
C ARG A 12 2.61 -9.53 -3.38
N LEU A 13 2.91 -8.27 -3.02
CA LEU A 13 1.98 -7.15 -3.16
C LEU A 13 2.73 -5.85 -3.40
N ASP A 14 2.36 -5.13 -4.46
CA ASP A 14 2.84 -3.77 -4.70
C ASP A 14 1.80 -2.76 -4.23
N ALA A 15 2.17 -1.92 -3.27
CA ALA A 15 1.32 -0.87 -2.70
C ALA A 15 1.70 0.48 -3.32
N VAL A 16 0.78 1.08 -4.09
CA VAL A 16 1.01 2.33 -4.82
C VAL A 16 0.14 3.43 -4.21
N ASP A 17 0.77 4.40 -3.56
CA ASP A 17 0.08 5.56 -2.96
C ASP A 17 1.06 6.73 -2.83
N GLY A 18 0.68 7.90 -3.35
CA GLY A 18 1.53 9.10 -3.33
C GLY A 18 1.40 9.93 -2.05
N ASP A 19 0.41 9.65 -1.20
CA ASP A 19 0.11 10.44 -0.03
C ASP A 19 0.91 10.02 1.20
N THR A 20 1.03 10.98 2.12
CA THR A 20 1.39 10.73 3.50
C THR A 20 0.16 10.62 4.40
N VAL A 21 0.33 9.99 5.56
CA VAL A 21 -0.73 9.89 6.58
C VAL A 21 -1.06 11.28 7.13
N ALA A 22 -2.32 11.66 7.05
CA ALA A 22 -2.86 12.87 7.69
C ALA A 22 -3.77 12.54 8.87
N ASP A 23 -3.91 13.47 9.83
CA ASP A 23 -4.79 13.33 11.00
C ASP A 23 -6.22 12.96 10.62
N SER A 24 -6.72 13.59 9.54
CA SER A 24 -8.07 13.36 9.04
C SER A 24 -8.29 11.95 8.48
N ASN A 25 -7.24 11.14 8.29
CA ASN A 25 -7.34 9.75 7.83
C ASN A 25 -7.62 8.76 8.97
N ILE A 26 -7.37 9.13 10.24
CA ILE A 26 -7.49 8.26 11.41
C ILE A 26 -8.89 7.61 11.53
N ASN A 27 -9.93 8.31 11.07
CA ASN A 27 -11.30 7.82 11.15
C ASN A 27 -11.62 6.64 10.21
N ARG A 28 -10.77 6.34 9.21
CA ARG A 28 -11.12 5.40 8.13
C ARG A 28 -9.97 4.61 7.51
N GLN A 29 -8.71 4.96 7.81
CA GLN A 29 -7.55 4.29 7.22
C GLN A 29 -6.76 3.56 8.29
N ILE A 30 -6.55 2.26 8.10
CA ILE A 30 -5.89 1.40 9.10
C ILE A 30 -4.42 1.77 9.37
N VAL A 31 -3.74 2.38 8.40
CA VAL A 31 -2.35 2.86 8.52
C VAL A 31 -2.24 4.20 9.25
N ALA A 32 -3.36 4.88 9.49
CA ALA A 32 -3.39 6.19 10.12
C ALA A 32 -3.48 6.06 11.64
N LEU A 33 -2.32 6.18 12.29
CA LEU A 33 -2.16 6.27 13.74
C LEU A 33 -1.48 7.59 14.06
N THR A 34 -1.62 8.09 15.29
CA THR A 34 -0.90 9.31 15.72
C THR A 34 0.63 9.16 15.57
N SER A 35 1.15 7.94 15.68
CA SER A 35 2.59 7.66 15.50
C SER A 35 3.04 7.62 14.02
N THR A 36 2.11 7.59 13.06
CA THR A 36 2.44 7.44 11.63
C THR A 36 2.16 8.68 10.80
N ILE A 37 1.62 9.75 11.40
CA ILE A 37 1.36 11.03 10.73
C ILE A 37 2.62 11.55 10.03
N GLY A 38 2.47 12.01 8.79
CA GLY A 38 3.54 12.54 7.95
C GLY A 38 4.39 11.50 7.24
N ARG A 39 4.21 10.20 7.53
CA ARG A 39 4.88 9.09 6.82
C ARG A 39 4.10 8.69 5.58
N TYR A 40 4.76 8.18 4.54
CA TYR A 40 4.06 7.67 3.34
C TYR A 40 3.14 6.50 3.68
N LYS A 41 1.90 6.54 3.19
CA LYS A 41 0.89 5.51 3.48
C LYS A 41 1.36 4.14 3.00
N ALA A 42 1.96 4.07 1.80
CA ALA A 42 2.48 2.84 1.21
C ALA A 42 3.63 2.22 2.05
N GLU A 43 4.55 3.05 2.56
CA GLU A 43 5.64 2.57 3.44
C GLU A 43 5.13 2.04 4.78
N VAL A 44 4.23 2.80 5.44
CA VAL A 44 3.62 2.37 6.70
C VAL A 44 2.86 1.05 6.51
N PHE A 45 2.19 0.88 5.37
CA PHE A 45 1.56 -0.40 5.04
C PHE A 45 2.58 -1.52 4.84
N SER A 46 3.69 -1.29 4.13
CA SER A 46 4.73 -2.30 3.90
C SER A 46 5.35 -2.81 5.21
N GLU A 47 5.69 -1.89 6.13
CA GLU A 47 6.18 -2.25 7.47
C GLU A 47 5.16 -3.11 8.23
N ARG A 48 3.90 -2.64 8.26
CA ARG A 48 2.81 -3.35 8.92
C ARG A 48 2.57 -4.73 8.31
N ALA A 49 2.70 -4.86 6.98
CA ALA A 49 2.52 -6.13 6.30
C ALA A 49 3.61 -7.13 6.70
N LYS A 50 4.86 -6.67 6.87
CA LYS A 50 5.97 -7.49 7.38
C LYS A 50 5.77 -7.94 8.83
N ASP A 51 5.17 -7.09 9.67
CA ASP A 51 4.78 -7.49 11.04
C ASP A 51 3.69 -8.58 11.05
N ILE A 52 2.83 -8.63 10.03
CA ILE A 52 1.76 -9.63 9.92
C ILE A 52 2.26 -10.93 9.29
N ASN A 53 3.02 -10.83 8.20
CA ASN A 53 3.59 -11.95 7.47
C ASN A 53 5.03 -11.59 7.05
N PRO A 54 6.05 -12.03 7.82
CA PRO A 54 7.45 -11.72 7.54
C PRO A 54 7.94 -12.19 6.16
N GLU A 55 7.34 -13.27 5.65
CA GLU A 55 7.65 -13.87 4.35
C GLU A 55 7.00 -13.10 3.18
N ALA A 56 6.03 -12.21 3.42
CA ALA A 56 5.37 -11.46 2.35
C ALA A 56 6.32 -10.42 1.72
N GLU A 57 6.47 -10.44 0.41
CA GLU A 57 7.23 -9.45 -0.37
C GLU A 57 6.33 -8.27 -0.71
N VAL A 58 6.46 -7.17 0.05
CA VAL A 58 5.65 -5.96 -0.15
C VAL A 58 6.50 -4.78 -0.60
N THR A 59 6.27 -4.31 -1.83
CA THR A 59 6.96 -3.15 -2.38
C THR A 59 6.10 -1.90 -2.24
N ALA A 60 6.63 -0.86 -1.59
CA ALA A 60 5.96 0.43 -1.49
C ALA A 60 6.40 1.37 -2.63
N TYR A 61 5.44 1.95 -3.33
CA TYR A 61 5.66 2.96 -4.36
C TYR A 61 4.99 4.27 -3.91
N ASN A 62 5.82 5.22 -3.48
CA ASN A 62 5.38 6.55 -3.02
C ASN A 62 5.11 7.50 -4.21
N LEU A 63 4.16 7.14 -5.06
CA LEU A 63 3.78 7.90 -6.24
C LEU A 63 2.30 7.71 -6.54
N PHE A 64 1.73 8.67 -7.27
CA PHE A 64 0.40 8.52 -7.84
C PHE A 64 0.47 7.74 -9.16
N PHE A 65 -0.49 6.85 -9.37
CA PHE A 65 -0.68 6.19 -10.65
C PHE A 65 -1.41 7.14 -11.61
N ASN A 66 -0.74 7.58 -12.67
CA ASN A 66 -1.28 8.47 -13.70
C ASN A 66 -0.61 8.20 -15.05
N ALA A 67 -0.96 8.99 -16.09
CA ALA A 67 -0.42 8.80 -17.43
C ALA A 67 1.12 8.84 -17.51
N ASP A 68 1.77 9.58 -16.61
CA ASP A 68 3.23 9.75 -16.59
C ASP A 68 3.95 8.68 -15.76
N THR A 69 3.23 7.89 -14.95
CA THR A 69 3.80 6.85 -14.10
C THR A 69 3.33 5.45 -14.47
N ALA A 70 2.28 5.33 -15.28
CA ALA A 70 1.68 4.05 -15.67
C ALA A 70 2.68 3.08 -16.29
N GLN A 71 3.61 3.58 -17.11
CA GLN A 71 4.64 2.79 -17.76
C GLN A 71 5.66 2.15 -16.79
N LYS A 72 5.64 2.51 -15.51
CA LYS A 72 6.46 1.85 -14.47
C LYS A 72 5.90 0.49 -14.06
N PHE A 73 4.63 0.22 -14.36
CA PHE A 73 3.93 -0.99 -13.94
C PHE A 73 3.57 -1.83 -15.16
N ASP A 74 4.17 -3.01 -15.25
CA ASP A 74 3.76 -4.02 -16.21
C ASP A 74 2.59 -4.82 -15.65
N PHE A 75 1.36 -4.47 -16.05
CA PHE A 75 0.16 -5.16 -15.57
C PHE A 75 0.09 -6.65 -15.92
N SER A 76 0.87 -7.14 -16.88
CA SER A 76 0.94 -8.57 -17.17
C SER A 76 1.70 -9.36 -16.09
N ALA A 77 2.45 -8.68 -15.22
CA ALA A 77 3.17 -9.28 -14.11
C ALA A 77 2.31 -9.49 -12.84
N TYR A 78 1.05 -9.04 -12.85
CA TYR A 78 0.14 -9.15 -11.71
C TYR A 78 -1.00 -10.13 -12.00
N ASP A 79 -1.29 -11.01 -11.05
CA ASP A 79 -2.45 -11.91 -11.14
C ASP A 79 -3.78 -11.16 -10.96
N TYR A 80 -3.75 -10.03 -10.23
CA TYR A 80 -4.93 -9.22 -9.94
C TYR A 80 -4.55 -7.77 -9.65
N VAL A 81 -5.44 -6.84 -9.98
CA VAL A 81 -5.32 -5.42 -9.64
C VAL A 81 -6.53 -5.02 -8.79
N VAL A 82 -6.27 -4.37 -7.65
CA VAL A 82 -7.31 -3.77 -6.83
C VAL A 82 -7.23 -2.26 -7.00
N ASP A 83 -8.21 -1.69 -7.69
CA ASP A 83 -8.37 -0.24 -7.74
C ASP A 83 -9.06 0.27 -6.46
N ALA A 84 -8.36 1.16 -5.76
CA ALA A 84 -8.84 1.84 -4.57
C ALA A 84 -8.47 3.33 -4.60
N VAL A 85 -8.27 3.89 -5.81
CA VAL A 85 -8.05 5.32 -6.04
C VAL A 85 -9.38 6.06 -5.89
N ASP A 86 -9.35 7.25 -5.28
CA ASP A 86 -10.49 8.17 -5.18
C ASP A 86 -10.43 9.34 -6.17
#